data_AF-A0A8T1U594-F1
#
_entry.id   AF-A0A8T1U594-F1
#
_cell.length_a   1.000
_cell.length_b   1.000
_cell.length_c   1.000
_cell.angle_alpha   90.00
_cell.angle_beta   90.00
_cell.angle_gamma   90.00
#
_symmetry.space_group_name_H-M   'P 1'
#
loop_
_entity.id
_entity.type
_entity.pdbx_description
1 polymer ?
#
loop_
_entity_poly.entity_id
_entity_poly.type
_entity_poly.pdbx_seq_one_letter_code
_entity_poly.pdbx_strand_id
1 'polypeptide(L)' 'MARTSRHQYSQDLRQRVIKKWTAGMSERKIGRHLDMPRASVQSIIRFEKKHDQVNLKPRPGRPRCTDLRHD' A
#
# COMPACT_ATOMS: atom_id res chain seq x y z
N MET A 1 -24.14 1.61 2.91
CA MET A 1 -22.96 1.07 3.63
C MET A 1 -21.70 1.41 2.83
N ALA A 2 -20.80 2.22 3.38
CA ALA A 2 -19.56 2.60 2.70
C ALA A 2 -18.70 1.34 2.45
N ARG A 3 -18.22 1.17 1.22
CA ARG A 3 -17.35 0.06 0.82
C ARG A 3 -16.04 0.16 1.59
N THR A 4 -15.91 -0.56 2.70
CA THR A 4 -14.62 -0.71 3.38
C THR A 4 -13.66 -1.38 2.42
N SER A 5 -12.70 -0.62 1.92
CA SER A 5 -11.62 -1.11 1.06
C SER A 5 -10.96 -2.33 1.74
N ARG A 6 -10.93 -3.48 1.05
CA ARG A 6 -10.35 -4.74 1.55
C ARG A 6 -8.96 -4.53 2.16
N HIS A 7 -8.75 -4.95 3.41
CA HIS A 7 -7.49 -5.31 4.09
C HIS A 7 -6.18 -4.68 3.56
N GLN A 8 -6.13 -3.36 3.38
CA GLN A 8 -4.87 -2.67 3.12
C GLN A 8 -4.28 -2.22 4.47
N TYR A 9 -2.97 -2.42 4.64
CA TYR A 9 -2.26 -1.85 5.77
C TYR A 9 -2.37 -0.32 5.74
N SER A 10 -2.44 0.28 6.92
CA SER A 10 -2.44 1.73 7.10
C SER A 10 -1.20 2.36 6.46
N GLN A 11 -1.33 3.63 6.11
CA GLN A 11 -0.24 4.42 5.55
C GLN A 11 0.97 4.45 6.49
N ASP A 12 0.74 4.59 7.80
CA ASP A 12 1.79 4.57 8.83
C ASP A 12 2.60 3.27 8.80
N LEU A 13 1.92 2.10 8.74
CA LEU A 13 2.60 0.81 8.69
C LEU A 13 3.45 0.66 7.42
N ARG A 14 2.96 1.15 6.28
CA ARG A 14 3.71 1.12 5.01
C ARG A 14 4.94 2.01 5.08
N GLN A 15 4.83 3.22 5.61
CA GLN A 15 5.97 4.13 5.83
C GLN A 15 6.99 3.51 6.79
N ARG A 16 6.53 2.85 7.85
CA ARG A 16 7.41 2.16 8.81
C ARG A 16 8.17 1.00 8.17
N VAL A 17 7.53 0.22 7.27
CA VAL A 17 8.20 -0.81 6.47
C VAL A 17 9.31 -0.20 5.63
N ILE A 18 9.03 0.88 4.91
CA ILE A 18 10.01 1.53 4.01
C ILE A 18 11.16 2.13 4.80
N LYS A 19 10.90 2.86 5.88
CA LYS A 19 11.93 3.41 6.76
C LYS A 19 12.88 2.34 7.30
N LYS A 20 12.34 1.15 7.65
CA LYS A 20 13.17 0.03 8.12
C LYS A 20 13.94 -0.63 6.98
N TRP A 21 13.35 -0.70 5.79
CA TRP A 21 14.02 -1.23 4.60
C TRP A 21 15.16 -0.33 4.13
N THR A 22 14.97 0.99 4.10
CA THR A 22 16.04 1.96 3.77
C THR A 22 17.16 1.98 4.81
N ALA A 23 16.87 1.63 6.06
CA ALA A 23 17.87 1.39 7.11
C ALA A 23 18.65 0.06 6.93
N GLY A 24 18.42 -0.70 5.86
CA GLY A 24 19.16 -1.93 5.55
C GLY A 24 18.67 -3.20 6.26
N MET A 25 17.50 -3.17 6.92
CA MET A 25 16.94 -4.38 7.52
C MET A 25 16.39 -5.34 6.46
N SER A 26 16.59 -6.64 6.69
CA SER A 26 16.03 -7.67 5.82
C SER A 26 14.51 -7.76 5.94
N GLU A 27 13.83 -8.03 4.83
CA GLU A 27 12.36 -8.13 4.75
C GLU A 27 11.77 -9.08 5.81
N ARG A 28 12.47 -10.20 6.09
CA ARG A 28 12.07 -11.19 7.09
C ARG A 28 12.19 -10.67 8.53
N LYS A 29 13.18 -9.80 8.82
CA LYS A 29 13.29 -9.11 10.12
C LYS A 29 12.21 -8.03 10.26
N ILE A 30 11.94 -7.29 9.19
CA ILE A 30 10.88 -6.26 9.17
C ILE A 30 9.51 -6.88 9.44
N GLY A 31 9.18 -7.98 8.75
CA GLY A 31 7.91 -8.69 8.98
C GLY A 31 7.74 -9.15 10.42
N ARG A 32 8.78 -9.75 11.02
CA ARG A 32 8.74 -10.14 12.45
C ARG A 32 8.60 -8.96 13.40
N HIS A 33 9.24 -7.83 13.10
CA HIS A 33 9.16 -6.65 13.95
C HIS A 33 7.79 -5.95 13.88
N LEU A 34 7.09 -6.03 12.76
CA LEU A 34 5.83 -5.33 12.52
C LEU A 34 4.62 -6.26 12.53
N ASP A 35 4.79 -7.51 12.98
CA ASP A 35 3.77 -8.57 12.95
C ASP A 35 3.08 -8.66 11.57
N MET A 36 3.90 -8.64 10.52
CA MET A 36 3.44 -8.59 9.13
C MET A 36 3.99 -9.79 8.34
N PRO A 37 3.16 -10.46 7.52
CA PRO A 37 3.64 -11.50 6.63
C PRO A 37 4.73 -10.99 5.68
N ARG A 38 5.77 -11.79 5.44
CA ARG A 38 6.86 -11.43 4.52
C ARG A 38 6.35 -11.04 3.14
N ALA A 39 5.35 -11.75 2.61
CA ALA A 39 4.75 -11.45 1.31
C ALA A 39 4.15 -10.03 1.25
N SER A 40 3.54 -9.58 2.34
CA SER A 40 3.01 -8.22 2.44
C SER A 40 4.13 -7.18 2.46
N VAL A 41 5.19 -7.40 3.23
CA VAL A 41 6.38 -6.53 3.24
C VAL A 41 6.98 -6.42 1.83
N GLN A 42 7.12 -7.54 1.12
CA GLN A 42 7.61 -7.55 -0.26
C GLN A 42 6.71 -6.77 -1.21
N SER A 43 5.40 -6.91 -1.09
CA SER A 43 4.45 -6.18 -1.94
C SER A 43 4.57 -4.65 -1.75
N ILE A 44 4.80 -4.20 -0.51
CA ILE A 44 5.00 -2.78 -0.18
C ILE A 44 6.30 -2.28 -0.79
N ILE A 45 7.41 -3.00 -0.60
CA ILE A 45 8.72 -2.61 -1.14
C ILE A 45 8.71 -2.60 -2.68
N ARG A 46 8.08 -3.60 -3.31
CA ARG A 46 7.92 -3.63 -4.78
C ARG A 46 7.08 -2.47 -5.30
N PHE A 47 6.04 -2.07 -4.56
CA PHE A 47 5.22 -0.93 -4.92
C PHE A 47 6.04 0.38 -4.85
N GLU A 48 6.79 0.58 -3.77
CA GLU A 48 7.67 1.73 -3.60
C GLU A 48 8.69 1.83 -4.74
N LYS A 49 9.39 0.74 -5.05
CA LYS A 49 10.37 0.69 -6.15
C LYS A 49 9.78 1.00 -7.54
N LYS A 50 8.48 0.77 -7.74
CA LYS A 50 7.82 0.95 -9.04
C LYS A 50 7.23 2.35 -9.21
N HIS A 51 6.76 2.93 -8.12
CA HIS A 51 5.94 4.15 -8.15
C HIS A 51 6.54 5.32 -7.37
N ASP A 52 7.62 5.10 -6.62
CA ASP A 52 8.23 6.06 -5.68
C ASP A 52 7.19 6.70 -4.75
N GLN A 53 6.16 5.92 -4.41
CA GLN A 53 5.03 6.35 -3.60
C GLN A 53 4.65 5.26 -2.61
N VAL A 54 4.50 5.66 -1.35
CA VAL A 54 4.07 4.76 -0.27
C VAL A 54 2.55 4.56 -0.28
N ASN A 55 1.84 5.59 -0.75
CA ASN A 55 0.39 5.71 -0.67
C ASN A 55 -0.27 5.00 -1.84
N LEU A 56 -1.20 4.10 -1.52
CA LEU A 56 -2.08 3.55 -2.54
C LEU A 56 -3.13 4.58 -2.90
N LYS A 57 -3.18 4.96 -4.17
CA LYS A 57 -4.30 5.72 -4.72
C LYS A 57 -5.57 4.86 -4.65
N PRO A 58 -6.74 5.47 -4.42
CA PRO A 58 -8.00 4.77 -4.56
C PRO A 58 -8.07 4.09 -5.92
N ARG A 59 -8.54 2.84 -5.96
CA ARG A 59 -8.75 2.16 -7.24
C ARG A 59 -9.79 2.97 -8.03
N PRO A 60 -9.50 3.35 -9.29
CA PRO A 60 -10.53 3.96 -10.11
C PRO A 60 -11.71 3.00 -10.17
N GLY A 61 -12.88 3.49 -9.78
CA GLY A 61 -14.11 2.70 -9.85
C GLY A 61 -14.44 2.37 -11.31
N ARG A 62 -15.43 1.50 -11.50
CA ARG A 62 -16.05 1.37 -12.83
C ARG A 62 -16.72 2.71 -13.16
N PRO A 63 -16.38 3.37 -14.29
CA PRO A 63 -17.03 4.60 -14.68
C PRO A 63 -18.55 4.38 -14.82
N ARG A 64 -19.34 5.33 -14.34
CA ARG A 64 -20.79 5.35 -14.48
C ARG A 64 -21.18 6.21 -15.67
N CYS A 65 -22.33 5.91 -16.27
CA CYS A 65 -22.87 6.69 -17.39
C CYS A 65 -23.06 8.19 -17.02
N THR A 66 -23.28 8.48 -15.74
CA THR A 66 -23.42 9.85 -15.21
C THR A 66 -22.11 10.60 -15.04
N ASP A 67 -20.95 9.94 -15.06
CA ASP A 67 -19.65 10.61 -14.88
C ASP A 67 -19.21 11.40 -16.14
N LEU A 68 -19.90 11.22 -17.27
CA LEU A 68 -19.62 11.82 -18.58
C LEU A 68 -20.50 13.05 -18.91
N ARG A 69 -21.06 13.72 -17.90
CA ARG A 69 -21.85 14.94 -18.13
C ARG A 69 -20.92 16.15 -18.19
N HIS A 70 -20.50 16.50 -19.39
CA HIS A 70 -19.97 17.82 -19.72
C HIS A 70 -21.15 18.67 -20.18
N ASP A 71 -21.75 19.43 -19.26
CA ASP A 71 -22.59 20.59 -19.59
C ASP A 71 -21.69 21.83 -19.68
#